data_AF-T0GQN2-F1
#
_entry.id   AF-T0GQN2-F1
#
_cell.length_a   1.000
_cell.length_b   1.000
_cell.length_c   1.000
_cell.angle_alpha   90.00
_cell.angle_beta   90.00
_cell.angle_gamma   90.00
#
_symmetry.space_group_name_H-M   'P 1'
#
loop_
_entity.id
_entity.type
_entity.pdbx_description
1 polymer ?
#
loop_
_entity_poly.entity_id
_entity_poly.type
_entity_poly.pdbx_seq_one_letter_code
_entity_poly.pdbx_strand_id
1 'polypeptide(L)'
;MKILKLALPVALLLPVLFFASEIITLEFTKTRGKELILPIAGYDPRDLLSGHYLQYNIGFQTGEDGVCKRQKNEILNQSNTDGKSCICYPHLGRIYENEGLVVEDCNEETLEDKSICKVYLRGTCKYGRFEIENGRYYVNEKKALEYEKRLRKEKVHIRLKVNQEGKAITDSLIWEDGSSL
;
A
#
# COMPACT_ATOMS: atom_id res chain seq x y z
N MET A 1 6.84 -15.92 44.82
CA MET A 1 6.83 -14.45 44.97
C MET A 1 7.90 -13.71 44.17
N LYS A 2 9.16 -14.18 44.06
CA LYS A 2 10.21 -13.49 43.27
C LYS A 2 9.89 -13.40 41.77
N ILE A 3 9.37 -14.48 41.18
CA ILE A 3 8.98 -14.54 39.76
C ILE A 3 7.87 -13.52 39.44
N LEU A 4 6.86 -13.40 40.31
CA LEU A 4 5.78 -12.43 40.13
C LEU A 4 6.27 -10.96 40.21
N LYS A 5 7.27 -10.69 41.07
CA LYS A 5 7.89 -9.35 41.19
C LYS A 5 8.74 -8.97 39.96
N LEU A 6 9.30 -9.95 39.25
CA LEU A 6 10.05 -9.72 38.01
C LEU A 6 9.13 -9.72 36.78
N ALA A 7 8.06 -10.51 36.78
CA ALA A 7 7.10 -10.60 35.69
C ALA A 7 6.26 -9.32 35.53
N LEU A 8 5.91 -8.64 36.64
CA LEU A 8 5.11 -7.43 36.61
C LEU A 8 5.73 -6.26 35.81
N PRO A 9 7.01 -5.85 36.04
CA PRO A 9 7.61 -4.79 35.24
C PRO A 9 7.82 -5.22 33.78
N VAL A 10 8.14 -6.49 33.52
CA VAL A 10 8.26 -7.00 32.14
C VAL A 10 6.92 -6.95 31.42
N ALA A 11 5.83 -7.35 32.07
CA ALA A 11 4.48 -7.30 31.50
C ALA A 11 4.02 -5.88 31.20
N LEU A 12 4.49 -4.89 31.97
CA LEU A 12 4.21 -3.47 31.72
C LEU A 12 5.10 -2.89 30.60
N LEU A 13 6.39 -3.23 30.56
CA LEU A 13 7.35 -2.68 29.61
C LEU A 13 7.23 -3.29 28.21
N LEU A 14 6.91 -4.58 28.11
CA LEU A 14 6.79 -5.28 26.84
C LEU A 14 5.84 -4.57 25.84
N PRO A 15 4.58 -4.23 26.19
CA PRO A 15 3.69 -3.55 25.24
C PRO A 15 4.19 -2.15 24.87
N VAL A 16 4.80 -1.41 25.81
CA VAL A 16 5.35 -0.08 25.54
C VAL A 16 6.50 -0.14 24.53
N LEU A 17 7.41 -1.10 24.70
CA LEU A 17 8.52 -1.32 23.77
C LEU A 17 8.03 -1.77 22.39
N PHE A 18 7.00 -2.63 22.35
CA PHE A 18 6.38 -3.05 21.10
C PHE A 18 5.78 -1.85 20.33
N PHE A 19 4.94 -1.04 20.99
CA PHE A 19 4.37 0.14 20.34
C PHE A 19 5.42 1.18 19.96
N ALA A 20 6.46 1.38 20.77
CA ALA A 20 7.57 2.26 20.42
C ALA A 20 8.29 1.78 19.15
N SER A 21 8.51 0.47 19.01
CA SER A 21 9.09 -0.13 17.81
C SER A 21 8.22 0.08 16.57
N GLU A 22 6.91 -0.08 16.69
CA GLU A 22 5.96 0.19 15.60
C GLU A 22 5.99 1.65 15.17
N ILE A 23 5.97 2.59 16.12
CA ILE A 23 6.04 4.04 15.82
C ILE A 23 7.33 4.37 15.09
N ILE A 24 8.48 3.86 15.56
CA ILE A 24 9.78 4.09 14.93
C ILE A 24 9.78 3.55 13.49
N THR A 25 9.22 2.36 13.27
CA THR A 25 9.15 1.74 11.94
C THR A 25 8.28 2.54 10.98
N LEU A 26 7.12 3.02 11.45
CA LEU A 26 6.22 3.87 10.67
C LEU A 26 6.87 5.22 10.33
N GLU A 27 7.49 5.88 11.31
CA GLU A 27 8.15 7.17 11.12
C GLU A 27 9.35 7.06 10.16
N PHE A 28 10.15 6.00 10.30
CA PHE A 28 11.27 5.74 9.39
C PHE A 28 10.78 5.48 7.96
N THR A 29 9.71 4.70 7.80
CA THR A 29 9.11 4.45 6.49
C THR A 29 8.55 5.74 5.89
N LYS A 30 7.88 6.58 6.68
CA LYS A 30 7.33 7.86 6.22
C LYS A 30 8.41 8.85 5.78
N THR A 31 9.49 8.97 6.56
CA THR A 31 10.55 9.97 6.32
C THR A 31 11.57 9.53 5.27
N ARG A 32 11.97 8.25 5.28
CA ARG A 32 13.05 7.70 4.45
C ARG A 32 12.59 6.71 3.39
N GLY A 33 11.30 6.40 3.34
CA GLY A 33 10.73 5.53 2.33
C GLY A 33 10.92 6.08 0.93
N LYS A 34 11.11 5.16 -0.02
CA LYS A 34 11.19 5.47 -1.45
C LYS A 34 9.86 6.01 -1.92
N GLU A 35 9.89 7.11 -2.68
CA GLU A 35 8.69 7.74 -3.20
C GLU A 35 8.18 7.03 -4.45
N LEU A 36 6.90 6.71 -4.44
CA LEU A 36 6.19 6.10 -5.55
C LEU A 36 4.85 6.83 -5.72
N ILE A 37 4.63 7.45 -6.87
CA ILE A 37 3.42 8.23 -7.17
C ILE A 37 2.64 7.49 -8.24
N LEU A 38 1.47 6.96 -7.88
CA LEU A 38 0.65 6.11 -8.74
C LEU A 38 -0.69 6.77 -9.06
N PRO A 39 -1.25 6.56 -10.26
CA PRO A 39 -2.57 7.06 -10.60
C PRO A 39 -3.67 6.31 -9.83
N ILE A 40 -4.65 7.06 -9.31
CA ILE A 40 -5.85 6.49 -8.71
C ILE A 40 -6.87 6.21 -9.82
N ALA A 41 -7.32 4.97 -9.94
CA ALA A 41 -8.34 4.57 -10.91
C ALA A 41 -9.76 4.85 -10.44
N GLY A 42 -9.99 4.84 -9.13
CA GLY A 42 -11.30 5.15 -8.54
C GLY A 42 -11.17 5.46 -7.06
N TYR A 43 -12.17 6.16 -6.52
CA TYR A 43 -12.23 6.48 -5.10
C TYR A 43 -13.68 6.37 -4.62
N ASP A 44 -13.84 5.96 -3.36
CA ASP A 44 -15.12 6.00 -2.66
C ASP A 44 -15.07 7.12 -1.61
N PRO A 45 -15.81 8.22 -1.81
CA PRO A 45 -15.86 9.34 -0.86
C PRO A 45 -16.68 9.04 0.40
N ARG A 46 -17.35 7.89 0.49
CA ARG A 46 -18.24 7.56 1.62
C ARG A 46 -17.78 6.30 2.35
N ASP A 47 -16.85 6.46 3.29
CA ASP A 47 -16.78 5.52 4.40
C ASP A 47 -17.86 5.89 5.44
N LEU A 48 -19.04 5.27 5.33
CA LEU A 48 -20.21 5.55 6.18
C LEU A 48 -19.97 5.26 7.68
N LEU A 49 -18.93 4.48 8.02
CA LEU A 49 -18.61 4.11 9.41
C LEU A 49 -17.42 4.89 9.95
N SER A 50 -16.48 5.30 9.10
CA SER A 50 -15.24 5.98 9.52
C SER A 50 -15.19 7.47 9.19
N GLY A 51 -16.15 7.99 8.40
CA GLY A 51 -16.45 9.41 8.11
C GLY A 51 -15.38 10.18 7.32
N HIS A 52 -14.14 10.14 7.80
CA HIS A 52 -13.02 10.98 7.37
C HIS A 52 -11.93 10.20 6.63
N TYR A 53 -12.27 9.07 6.01
CA TYR A 53 -11.33 8.28 5.23
C TYR A 53 -11.81 8.18 3.79
N LEU A 54 -10.93 8.54 2.87
CA LEU A 54 -11.08 8.26 1.46
C LEU A 54 -10.53 6.86 1.20
N GLN A 55 -11.38 5.96 0.69
CA GLN A 55 -10.90 4.72 0.12
C GLN A 55 -10.57 4.96 -1.35
N TYR A 56 -9.39 4.54 -1.78
CA TYR A 56 -8.96 4.69 -3.17
C TYR A 56 -8.52 3.35 -3.73
N ASN A 57 -8.68 3.21 -5.03
CA ASN A 57 -8.19 2.07 -5.78
C ASN A 57 -7.10 2.55 -6.74
N ILE A 58 -5.92 1.95 -6.63
CA ILE A 58 -4.82 2.22 -7.54
C ILE A 58 -5.07 1.40 -8.80
N GLY A 59 -4.86 2.00 -9.97
CA GLY A 59 -5.06 1.35 -11.26
C GLY A 59 -4.02 0.27 -11.56
N PHE A 60 -3.96 -0.78 -10.76
CA PHE A 60 -3.17 -1.96 -11.06
C PHE A 60 -3.87 -2.74 -12.19
N GLN A 61 -3.11 -3.18 -13.21
CA GLN A 61 -3.67 -4.02 -14.28
C GLN A 61 -4.44 -5.20 -13.68
N THR A 62 -5.74 -5.25 -13.93
CA THR A 62 -6.66 -6.27 -13.42
C THR A 62 -7.29 -6.95 -14.64
N GLY A 63 -7.03 -8.26 -14.84
CA GLY A 63 -7.44 -8.99 -16.06
C GLY A 63 -6.70 -10.33 -16.24
N GLU A 64 -6.84 -10.97 -17.40
CA GLU A 64 -6.12 -12.22 -17.75
C GLU A 64 -4.59 -12.02 -17.77
N ASP A 65 -4.13 -10.81 -18.10
CA ASP A 65 -2.73 -10.34 -18.00
C ASP A 65 -2.47 -9.50 -16.72
N GLY A 66 -3.42 -9.45 -15.79
CA GLY A 66 -3.35 -8.61 -14.59
C GLY A 66 -2.50 -9.20 -13.47
N VAL A 67 -2.16 -8.36 -12.47
CA VAL A 67 -1.33 -8.71 -11.30
C VAL A 67 -1.82 -9.95 -10.57
N CYS A 68 -3.15 -10.15 -10.55
CA CYS A 68 -3.80 -11.29 -9.95
C CYS A 68 -4.44 -12.16 -11.05
N LYS A 69 -3.67 -13.09 -11.60
CA LYS A 69 -4.18 -14.08 -12.55
C LYS A 69 -5.16 -15.01 -11.85
N ARG A 70 -6.39 -15.10 -12.37
CA ARG A 70 -7.33 -16.19 -12.04
C ARG A 70 -6.97 -17.40 -12.90
N GLN A 71 -6.24 -18.37 -12.36
CA GLN A 71 -6.12 -19.66 -13.04
C GLN A 71 -7.47 -20.38 -12.99
N LYS A 72 -8.06 -20.59 -14.16
CA LYS A 72 -9.28 -21.38 -14.35
C LYS A 72 -8.87 -22.84 -14.55
N ASN A 73 -8.38 -23.50 -13.50
CA ASN A 73 -8.03 -24.92 -13.59
C ASN A 73 -9.28 -25.76 -13.30
N GLU A 74 -9.87 -26.31 -14.36
CA GLU A 74 -10.70 -27.53 -14.26
C GLU A 74 -9.75 -28.69 -13.88
N ILE A 75 -10.11 -29.49 -12.88
CA ILE A 75 -9.40 -30.71 -12.44
C ILE A 75 -8.19 -30.48 -11.50
N LEU A 76 -8.39 -29.71 -10.42
CA LEU A 76 -7.95 -30.03 -9.04
C LEU A 76 -8.45 -28.91 -8.13
N ASN A 77 -9.11 -29.25 -7.02
CA ASN A 77 -9.57 -28.28 -6.02
C ASN A 77 -8.40 -27.69 -5.21
N GLN A 78 -7.56 -26.87 -5.85
CA GLN A 78 -6.58 -25.95 -5.25
C GLN A 78 -5.94 -25.19 -6.42
N SER A 79 -5.88 -23.87 -6.46
CA SER A 79 -5.67 -22.94 -5.36
C SER A 79 -6.31 -21.60 -5.71
N ASN A 80 -7.07 -21.00 -4.78
CA ASN A 80 -7.20 -19.55 -4.80
C ASN A 80 -5.77 -19.00 -4.82
N THR A 81 -5.43 -18.21 -5.83
CA THR A 81 -4.21 -17.38 -5.81
C THR A 81 -4.38 -16.23 -4.82
N ASP A 82 -4.82 -16.54 -3.59
CA ASP A 82 -4.63 -15.70 -2.41
C ASP A 82 -3.14 -15.84 -1.99
N GLY A 83 -2.26 -15.42 -2.91
CA GLY A 83 -0.81 -15.49 -2.77
C GLY A 83 -0.22 -14.10 -2.54
N LYS A 84 1.00 -14.07 -1.97
CA LYS A 84 1.80 -12.85 -1.94
C LYS A 84 2.20 -12.52 -3.37
N SER A 85 1.99 -11.28 -3.78
CA SER A 85 2.40 -10.79 -5.10
C SER A 85 3.17 -9.49 -4.92
N CYS A 86 4.13 -9.25 -5.81
CA CYS A 86 4.92 -8.03 -5.80
C CYS A 86 4.84 -7.33 -7.17
N ILE A 87 4.79 -6.01 -7.14
CA ILE A 87 4.86 -5.19 -8.35
C ILE A 87 6.15 -4.39 -8.27
N CYS A 88 7.04 -4.62 -9.22
CA CYS A 88 8.32 -3.99 -9.34
C CYS A 88 8.24 -2.77 -10.28
N TYR A 89 8.94 -1.68 -9.93
CA TYR A 89 9.03 -0.47 -10.73
C TYR A 89 10.48 -0.10 -11.04
N PRO A 90 10.78 0.29 -12.30
CA PRO A 90 12.14 0.59 -12.76
C PRO A 90 12.64 1.96 -12.28
N HIS A 91 11.77 2.84 -11.79
CA HIS A 91 12.15 4.14 -11.25
C HIS A 91 11.29 4.57 -10.05
N LEU A 92 11.72 5.65 -9.41
CA LEU A 92 11.02 6.30 -8.31
C LEU A 92 10.19 7.47 -8.84
N GLY A 93 9.30 8.02 -8.01
CA GLY A 93 8.49 9.18 -8.35
C GLY A 93 7.23 8.79 -9.11
N ARG A 94 6.84 9.60 -10.11
CA ARG A 94 5.62 9.38 -10.91
C ARG A 94 5.79 8.19 -11.84
N ILE A 95 4.90 7.22 -11.67
CA ILE A 95 4.78 6.05 -12.53
C ILE A 95 3.55 6.21 -13.41
N TYR A 96 3.68 5.83 -14.67
CA TYR A 96 2.56 5.80 -15.61
C TYR A 96 1.87 4.44 -15.61
N GLU A 97 0.65 4.39 -16.15
CA GLU A 97 -0.08 3.14 -16.28
C GLU A 97 0.77 2.09 -17.01
N ASN A 98 0.78 0.85 -16.51
CA ASN A 98 1.43 -0.31 -17.11
C ASN A 98 2.97 -0.38 -17.02
N GLU A 99 3.62 0.52 -16.27
CA GLU A 99 5.08 0.46 -16.06
C GLU A 99 5.51 -0.54 -14.96
N GLY A 100 4.55 -1.10 -14.21
CA GLY A 100 4.82 -2.07 -13.15
C GLY A 100 5.03 -3.48 -13.70
N LEU A 101 6.18 -4.08 -13.41
CA LEU A 101 6.46 -5.49 -13.68
C LEU A 101 5.91 -6.37 -12.54
N VAL A 102 5.04 -7.31 -12.87
CA VAL A 102 4.49 -8.27 -11.90
C VAL A 102 5.51 -9.35 -11.61
N VAL A 103 5.81 -9.56 -10.33
CA VAL A 103 6.68 -10.61 -9.82
C VAL A 103 5.82 -11.58 -9.00
N GLU A 104 5.51 -12.72 -9.61
CA GLU A 104 4.76 -13.80 -8.95
C GLU A 104 5.58 -14.34 -7.75
N ASP A 105 4.88 -14.56 -6.63
CA ASP A 105 5.45 -15.01 -5.34
C ASP A 105 6.59 -14.14 -4.78
N CYS A 106 6.74 -12.90 -5.26
CA CYS A 106 7.78 -11.97 -4.79
C CYS A 106 9.20 -12.56 -4.84
N ASN A 107 9.57 -13.26 -5.93
CA ASN A 107 10.92 -13.81 -6.12
C ASN A 107 12.03 -12.78 -5.82
N GLU A 108 12.87 -13.08 -4.83
CA GLU A 108 13.90 -12.18 -4.32
C GLU A 108 14.94 -11.80 -5.37
N GLU A 109 15.33 -12.70 -6.28
CA GLU A 109 16.33 -12.44 -7.31
C GLU A 109 15.94 -11.24 -8.19
N THR A 110 14.66 -11.17 -8.58
CA THR A 110 14.14 -10.07 -9.39
C THR A 110 13.98 -8.77 -8.59
N LEU A 111 13.65 -8.86 -7.29
CA LEU A 111 13.44 -7.69 -6.42
C LEU A 111 14.77 -7.06 -5.95
N GLU A 112 15.82 -7.87 -5.86
CA GLU A 112 17.15 -7.43 -5.46
C GLU A 112 17.89 -6.73 -6.61
N ASP A 113 17.67 -7.14 -7.87
CA ASP A 113 18.25 -6.49 -9.04
C ASP A 113 17.78 -5.03 -9.16
N LYS A 114 18.64 -4.07 -8.80
CA LYS A 114 18.34 -2.63 -8.87
C LYS A 114 18.38 -2.04 -10.27
N SER A 115 18.89 -2.78 -11.26
CA SER A 115 18.85 -2.35 -12.66
C SER A 115 17.43 -2.50 -13.22
N ILE A 116 16.69 -3.51 -12.75
CA ILE A 116 15.31 -3.81 -13.14
C ILE A 116 14.32 -3.23 -12.11
N CYS A 117 14.65 -3.34 -10.82
CA CYS A 117 13.75 -3.08 -9.70
C CYS A 117 14.27 -2.05 -8.71
N LYS A 118 13.98 -0.77 -8.95
CA LYS A 118 14.37 0.31 -8.01
C LYS A 118 13.50 0.35 -6.78
N VAL A 119 12.21 0.08 -6.92
CA VAL A 119 11.23 -0.02 -5.83
C VAL A 119 10.18 -1.05 -6.18
N TYR A 120 9.67 -1.76 -5.18
CA TYR A 120 8.60 -2.72 -5.39
C TYR A 120 7.53 -2.57 -4.33
N LEU A 121 6.28 -2.85 -4.69
CA LEU A 121 5.15 -2.92 -3.78
C LEU A 121 4.86 -4.38 -3.49
N ARG A 122 4.76 -4.72 -2.20
CA ARG A 122 4.29 -6.01 -1.74
C ARG A 122 2.81 -5.91 -1.38
N GLY A 123 2.03 -6.86 -1.87
CA GLY A 123 0.59 -6.92 -1.60
C GLY A 123 0.07 -8.35 -1.65
N THR A 124 -1.23 -8.47 -1.51
CA THR A 124 -1.94 -9.75 -1.58
C THR A 124 -3.01 -9.68 -2.63
N CYS A 125 -3.11 -10.73 -3.44
CA CYS A 125 -4.27 -10.90 -4.29
C CYS A 125 -5.45 -11.39 -3.43
N LYS A 126 -6.57 -10.65 -3.45
CA LYS A 126 -7.83 -11.08 -2.83
C LYS A 126 -8.96 -10.89 -3.82
N TYR A 127 -9.74 -11.93 -4.05
CA TYR A 127 -10.86 -11.91 -5.01
C TYR A 127 -10.47 -11.40 -6.42
N GLY A 128 -9.22 -11.63 -6.85
CA GLY A 128 -8.69 -11.16 -8.14
C GLY A 128 -8.27 -9.69 -8.16
N ARG A 129 -8.15 -9.03 -7.01
CA ARG A 129 -7.64 -7.66 -6.87
C ARG A 129 -6.35 -7.65 -6.07
N PHE A 130 -5.39 -6.85 -6.52
CA PHE A 130 -4.15 -6.62 -5.77
C PHE A 130 -4.40 -5.57 -4.69
N GLU A 131 -4.29 -5.98 -3.43
CA GLU A 131 -4.48 -5.10 -2.27
C GLU A 131 -3.15 -4.88 -1.54
N ILE A 132 -2.91 -3.63 -1.15
CA ILE A 132 -1.84 -3.24 -0.22
C ILE A 132 -2.46 -2.96 1.16
N GLU A 133 -1.67 -3.14 2.24
CA GLU A 133 -2.19 -3.01 3.62
C GLU A 133 -2.77 -1.62 3.94
N ASN A 134 -2.34 -0.56 3.25
CA ASN A 134 -2.73 0.83 3.52
C ASN A 134 -3.43 1.47 2.30
N GLY A 135 -4.67 1.06 2.04
CA GLY A 135 -5.50 1.58 0.93
C GLY A 135 -6.46 2.72 1.30
N ARG A 136 -6.17 3.49 2.36
CA ARG A 136 -7.04 4.55 2.88
C ARG A 136 -6.25 5.82 3.16
N TYR A 137 -6.86 6.98 2.92
CA TYR A 137 -6.26 8.28 3.20
C TYR A 137 -7.18 9.09 4.11
N TYR A 138 -6.66 9.60 5.22
CA TYR A 138 -7.43 10.43 6.13
C TYR A 138 -7.63 11.84 5.55
N VAL A 139 -8.87 12.30 5.55
CA VAL A 139 -9.26 13.62 5.06
C VAL A 139 -9.81 14.44 6.23
N ASN A 140 -9.16 15.58 6.49
CA ASN A 140 -9.65 16.52 7.49
C ASN A 140 -11.07 17.01 7.14
N GLU A 141 -11.98 16.98 8.10
CA GLU A 141 -13.38 17.39 7.93
C GLU A 141 -13.55 18.76 7.27
N LYS A 142 -12.75 19.75 7.68
CA LYS A 142 -12.84 21.13 7.16
C LYS A 142 -12.56 21.21 5.66
N LYS A 143 -11.78 20.27 5.13
CA LYS A 143 -11.39 20.21 3.72
C LYS A 143 -12.13 19.13 2.91
N ALA A 144 -12.93 18.29 3.57
CA ALA A 144 -13.57 17.13 2.94
C ALA A 144 -14.47 17.51 1.75
N LEU A 145 -15.29 18.56 1.89
CA LEU A 145 -16.18 19.02 0.82
C LEU A 145 -15.42 19.55 -0.40
N GLU A 146 -14.29 20.24 -0.17
CA GLU A 146 -13.43 20.71 -1.26
C GLU A 146 -12.82 19.54 -2.01
N TYR A 147 -12.29 18.56 -1.28
CA TYR A 147 -11.64 17.39 -1.87
C TYR A 147 -12.62 16.56 -2.67
N GLU A 148 -13.82 16.33 -2.16
CA GLU A 148 -14.87 15.61 -2.91
C GLU A 148 -15.18 16.30 -4.24
N LYS A 149 -15.27 17.64 -4.25
CA LYS A 149 -15.52 18.40 -5.48
C LYS A 149 -14.37 18.30 -6.48
N ARG A 150 -13.12 18.35 -6.00
CA ARG A 150 -11.93 18.21 -6.86
C ARG A 150 -11.77 16.80 -7.38
N LEU A 151 -11.91 15.78 -6.54
CA LEU A 151 -11.86 14.36 -6.91
C LEU A 151 -12.87 14.01 -8.01
N ARG A 152 -14.02 14.67 -8.07
CA ARG A 152 -15.04 14.46 -9.13
C ARG A 152 -14.65 15.05 -10.49
N LYS A 153 -13.68 15.94 -10.54
CA LYS A 153 -13.32 16.71 -11.75
C LYS A 153 -11.91 16.43 -12.25
N GLU A 154 -10.99 16.20 -11.33
CA GLU A 154 -9.55 16.10 -11.60
C GLU A 154 -9.09 14.65 -11.47
N LYS A 155 -8.08 14.26 -12.26
CA LYS A 155 -7.35 13.01 -12.01
C LYS A 155 -6.40 13.23 -10.82
N VAL A 156 -6.32 12.23 -9.95
CA VAL A 156 -5.53 12.32 -8.73
C VAL A 156 -4.53 11.18 -8.69
N HIS A 157 -3.34 11.48 -8.20
CA HIS A 157 -2.31 10.50 -7.94
C HIS A 157 -2.12 10.34 -6.45
N ILE A 158 -1.76 9.14 -6.01
CA ILE A 158 -1.37 8.89 -4.63
C ILE A 158 0.14 8.82 -4.52
N ARG A 159 0.71 9.57 -3.59
CA ARG A 159 2.10 9.43 -3.17
C ARG A 159 2.18 8.39 -2.06
N LEU A 160 2.97 7.37 -2.29
CA LEU A 160 3.30 6.32 -1.35
C LEU A 160 4.77 6.45 -0.93
N LYS A 161 5.01 6.14 0.34
CA LYS A 161 6.34 5.92 0.90
C LYS A 161 6.54 4.43 1.11
N VAL A 162 7.49 3.85 0.40
CA VAL A 162 7.72 2.40 0.37
C VAL A 162 9.00 2.05 1.12
N ASN A 163 8.92 1.11 2.06
CA ASN A 163 10.09 0.63 2.79
C ASN A 163 10.89 -0.40 1.96
N GLN A 164 11.97 -0.94 2.54
CA GLN A 164 12.82 -1.92 1.86
C GLN A 164 12.15 -3.28 1.63
N GLU A 165 11.09 -3.59 2.39
CA GLU A 165 10.32 -4.84 2.34
C GLU A 165 9.12 -4.77 1.37
N GLY A 166 8.95 -3.62 0.72
CA GLY A 166 7.85 -3.34 -0.21
C GLY A 166 6.54 -2.94 0.47
N LYS A 167 6.52 -2.73 1.80
CA LYS A 167 5.36 -2.19 2.51
C LYS A 167 5.24 -0.70 2.23
N ALA A 168 4.03 -0.28 1.84
CA ALA A 168 3.73 1.10 1.49
C ALA A 168 2.87 1.78 2.56
N ILE A 169 3.16 3.06 2.78
CA ILE A 169 2.34 3.97 3.57
C ILE A 169 1.87 5.09 2.65
N THR A 170 0.59 5.43 2.77
CA THR A 170 -0.03 6.56 2.09
C THR A 170 0.48 7.87 2.69
N ASP A 171 1.15 8.69 1.89
CA ASP A 171 1.71 9.97 2.35
C ASP A 171 0.77 11.14 2.01
N SER A 172 0.45 11.31 0.74
CA SER A 172 -0.30 12.47 0.25
C SER A 172 -1.05 12.18 -1.05
N LEU A 173 -2.12 12.94 -1.30
CA LEU A 173 -2.79 13.00 -2.59
C LEU A 173 -2.18 14.15 -3.41
N ILE A 174 -1.87 13.87 -4.68
CA ILE A 174 -1.24 14.78 -5.62
C ILE A 174 -2.23 15.08 -6.75
N TRP A 175 -2.55 16.37 -6.90
CA TRP A 175 -3.44 16.87 -7.95
C TRP A 175 -2.67 17.12 -9.26
N GLU A 176 -3.39 17.38 -10.36
CA GLU A 176 -2.76 17.64 -11.66
C GLU A 176 -1.92 18.92 -11.68
N ASP A 177 -2.33 19.93 -10.90
CA ASP A 177 -1.61 21.20 -10.73
C ASP A 177 -0.30 21.06 -9.92
N GLY A 178 0.02 19.85 -9.45
CA GLY A 178 1.20 19.56 -8.63
C GLY A 178 1.05 19.92 -7.17
N SER A 179 -0.09 20.49 -6.75
CA SER A 179 -0.38 20.68 -5.34
C SER A 179 -0.53 19.32 -4.65
N SER A 180 0.02 19.23 -3.45
CA SER A 180 -0.05 18.04 -2.60
C SER A 180 -0.72 18.39 -1.28
N LEU A 181 -1.40 17.41 -0.70
CA LEU A 181 -2.07 17.53 0.60
C LEU A 181 -1.45 16.63 1.65
#